data_AF-A0A9W9LTL0-F1
#
_entry.id   AF-A0A9W9LTL0-F1
#
_cell.length_a   1.000
_cell.length_b   1.000
_cell.length_c   1.000
_cell.angle_alpha   90.00
_cell.angle_beta   90.00
_cell.angle_gamma   90.00
#
_symmetry.space_group_name_H-M   'P 1'
#
loop_
_entity.id
_entity.type
_entity.pdbx_description
1 polymer ?
#
loop_
_entity_poly.entity_id
_entity_poly.type
_entity_poly.pdbx_seq_one_letter_code
_entity_poly.pdbx_strand_id
1 'polypeptide(L)'
;MTTLALSLGPPALVRLHDVLICLSKFSDTVAIEAEHDLLRLSALNSTKTAFASFACERALFFEAYSFTVPQSTAGSGAGDRFYCQIYIKALLSVFRGRVDRNKDTAVERCDMELHEDPQQTECRLTVRMICGLGVIKSYKLTYEPASIQHAVFDRSRSTNQWIADSRFLRQIIDHFSLSAEQLDMYSDSGKAVFTSFTTKIMEGKEVLKYPVHTSVATDKRDFEEFLVEDNMHIAINLKDFKAVVAHAETANAAVTARYTRPCKPLQLAYEFEGVAAEFTIMTRGEVESDTAPSLSRTAISQLSQRQTTAAPIAVRRVETPRAPSQNAQMPPPPPRARPIRPLNGTSTQEHLSLSTASEQPTASALSMEYDSLFVPADDDRQWDEMNEEEEEPQDILGWDASGRPDASEGTLRDEEPDFPKMGGKRKREAREEMGIPPTQRMSQVRGFGLFD
;
A
#
# COMPACT_ATOMS: atom_id res chain seq x y z
N MET A 1 -14.26 13.42 28.41
CA MET A 1 -14.73 12.68 27.23
C MET A 1 -14.12 13.33 26.03
N THR A 2 -13.45 12.56 25.17
CA THR A 2 -12.95 13.08 23.91
C THR A 2 -14.14 13.12 22.95
N THR A 3 -14.37 14.26 22.32
CA THR A 3 -15.48 14.41 21.37
C THR A 3 -15.00 15.08 20.10
N LEU A 4 -15.31 14.45 18.97
CA LEU A 4 -15.12 14.99 17.64
C LEU A 4 -16.50 15.14 16.99
N ALA A 5 -16.80 16.35 16.53
CA ALA A 5 -17.98 16.64 15.74
C ALA A 5 -17.57 17.42 14.50
N LEU A 6 -18.00 16.94 13.32
CA LEU A 6 -17.70 17.58 12.04
C LEU A 6 -18.89 17.56 11.10
N SER A 7 -18.94 18.53 10.20
CA SER A 7 -19.96 18.66 9.15
C SER A 7 -19.31 18.85 7.79
N LEU A 8 -19.80 18.11 6.80
CA LEU A 8 -19.32 18.13 5.43
C LEU A 8 -20.43 18.59 4.49
N GLY A 9 -20.10 19.56 3.64
CA GLY A 9 -20.93 19.91 2.49
C GLY A 9 -20.84 18.86 1.37
N PRO A 10 -21.70 18.94 0.34
CA PRO A 10 -21.76 17.94 -0.71
C PRO A 10 -20.44 17.72 -1.48
N PRO A 11 -19.65 18.76 -1.84
CA PRO A 11 -18.36 18.55 -2.49
C PRO A 11 -17.35 17.82 -1.61
N ALA A 12 -17.25 18.19 -0.32
CA ALA A 12 -16.36 17.54 0.63
C ALA A 12 -16.76 16.08 0.90
N LEU A 13 -18.06 15.79 0.85
CA LEU A 13 -18.57 14.42 0.96
C LEU A 13 -18.11 13.52 -0.19
N VAL A 14 -18.15 14.04 -1.43
CA VAL A 14 -17.65 13.32 -2.63
C VAL A 14 -16.16 13.04 -2.47
N ARG A 15 -15.38 14.06 -2.10
CA ARG A 15 -13.93 13.92 -1.87
C ARG A 15 -13.61 12.90 -0.79
N LEU A 16 -14.30 12.95 0.34
CA LEU A 16 -14.11 11.98 1.42
C LEU A 16 -14.40 10.56 0.95
N HIS A 17 -15.46 10.36 0.17
CA HIS A 17 -15.77 9.07 -0.41
C HIS A 17 -14.64 8.56 -1.34
N ASP A 18 -14.10 9.43 -2.19
CA ASP A 18 -13.03 9.06 -3.13
C ASP A 18 -11.70 8.76 -2.40
N VAL A 19 -11.40 9.51 -1.34
CA VAL A 19 -10.30 9.24 -0.40
C VAL A 19 -10.45 7.84 0.22
N LEU A 20 -11.64 7.50 0.73
CA LEU A 20 -11.91 6.18 1.29
C LEU A 20 -11.80 5.06 0.24
N ILE A 21 -12.19 5.31 -1.00
CA ILE A 21 -11.98 4.36 -2.11
C ILE A 21 -10.48 4.15 -2.34
N CYS A 22 -9.67 5.21 -2.32
CA CYS A 22 -8.23 5.11 -2.48
C CYS A 22 -7.61 4.28 -1.33
N LEU A 23 -7.89 4.63 -0.09
CA LEU A 23 -7.38 3.93 1.11
C LEU A 23 -7.78 2.45 1.13
N SER A 24 -8.96 2.09 0.59
CA SER A 24 -9.40 0.69 0.50
C SER A 24 -8.53 -0.19 -0.41
N LYS A 25 -7.65 0.41 -1.23
CA LYS A 25 -6.68 -0.32 -2.05
C LYS A 25 -5.47 -0.81 -1.24
N PHE A 26 -5.18 -0.13 -0.12
CA PHE A 26 -4.05 -0.39 0.76
C PHE A 26 -4.42 -1.30 1.92
N SER A 27 -5.54 -1.05 2.60
CA SER A 27 -5.97 -1.80 3.78
C SER A 27 -7.49 -2.04 3.83
N ASP A 28 -7.89 -3.06 4.58
CA ASP A 28 -9.29 -3.32 4.94
C ASP A 28 -9.79 -2.41 6.09
N THR A 29 -8.89 -1.75 6.81
CA THR A 29 -9.20 -0.77 7.85
C THR A 29 -8.68 0.61 7.46
N VAL A 30 -9.36 1.65 7.95
CA VAL A 30 -8.89 3.03 7.88
C VAL A 30 -8.67 3.56 9.28
N ALA A 31 -7.53 4.19 9.47
CA ALA A 31 -7.16 4.92 10.67
C ALA A 31 -7.70 6.36 10.56
N ILE A 32 -8.33 6.84 11.64
CA ILE A 32 -8.85 8.20 11.77
C ILE A 32 -8.10 8.87 12.92
N GLU A 33 -7.48 10.00 12.62
CA GLU A 33 -6.77 10.83 13.59
C GLU A 33 -7.42 12.21 13.63
N ALA A 34 -7.92 12.59 14.79
CA ALA A 34 -8.46 13.92 14.99
C ALA A 34 -7.45 14.78 15.74
N GLU A 35 -7.15 15.94 15.16
CA GLU A 35 -6.36 17.01 15.76
C GLU A 35 -7.21 18.29 15.81
N HIS A 36 -6.72 19.36 16.44
CA HIS A 36 -7.47 20.62 16.51
C HIS A 36 -7.63 21.34 15.16
N ASP A 37 -6.66 21.18 14.27
CA ASP A 37 -6.56 21.92 13.00
C ASP A 37 -6.78 21.04 11.76
N LEU A 38 -6.83 19.71 11.92
CA LEU A 38 -7.05 18.79 10.81
C LEU A 38 -7.65 17.46 11.27
N LEU A 39 -8.20 16.72 10.31
CA LEU A 39 -8.52 15.30 10.43
C LEU A 39 -7.64 14.52 9.46
N ARG A 40 -6.93 13.49 9.93
CA ARG A 40 -6.14 12.60 9.07
C ARG A 40 -6.83 11.25 8.89
N LEU A 41 -6.86 10.77 7.66
CA LEU A 41 -7.28 9.43 7.30
C LEU A 41 -6.07 8.70 6.73
N SER A 42 -5.72 7.56 7.30
CA SER A 42 -4.54 6.81 6.88
C SER A 42 -4.80 5.31 6.74
N ALA A 43 -3.97 4.65 5.95
CA ALA A 43 -3.97 3.21 5.80
C ALA A 43 -2.54 2.71 5.59
N LEU A 44 -2.16 1.69 6.36
CA LEU A 44 -0.93 0.94 6.17
C LEU A 44 -1.29 -0.43 5.59
N ASN A 45 -0.64 -0.80 4.49
CA ASN A 45 -0.88 -2.11 3.88
C ASN A 45 -0.37 -3.26 4.76
N SER A 46 -0.87 -4.47 4.54
CA SER A 46 -0.55 -5.64 5.39
C SER A 46 0.93 -6.03 5.38
N THR A 47 1.66 -5.72 4.31
CA THR A 47 3.10 -5.98 4.18
C THR A 47 3.96 -4.85 4.75
N LYS A 48 3.36 -3.77 5.26
CA LYS A 48 4.03 -2.55 5.74
C LYS A 48 5.01 -1.93 4.72
N THR A 49 4.70 -2.08 3.43
CA THR A 49 5.51 -1.54 2.33
C THR A 49 4.92 -0.28 1.71
N ALA A 50 3.68 0.07 2.03
CA ALA A 50 3.04 1.28 1.53
C ALA A 50 2.12 1.88 2.60
N PHE A 51 2.37 3.14 2.92
CA PHE A 51 1.56 3.96 3.81
C PHE A 51 0.88 5.05 2.99
N ALA A 52 -0.42 5.22 3.16
CA ALA A 52 -1.23 6.25 2.53
C ALA A 52 -1.84 7.15 3.60
N SER A 53 -1.80 8.46 3.39
CA SER A 53 -2.31 9.46 4.31
C SER A 53 -3.00 10.59 3.57
N PHE A 54 -4.16 11.00 4.08
CA PHE A 54 -4.90 12.18 3.65
C PHE A 54 -5.16 13.06 4.86
N ALA A 55 -4.57 14.24 4.89
CA ALA A 55 -4.83 15.25 5.92
C ALA A 55 -5.83 16.27 5.39
N CYS A 56 -7.02 16.30 5.98
CA CYS A 56 -8.09 17.24 5.68
C CYS A 56 -7.99 18.44 6.62
N GLU A 57 -7.68 19.62 6.09
CA GLU A 57 -7.54 20.84 6.87
C GLU A 57 -8.91 21.34 7.37
N ARG A 58 -8.97 21.68 8.66
CA ARG A 58 -10.19 22.16 9.33
C ARG A 58 -10.86 23.30 8.58
N ALA A 59 -10.09 24.34 8.24
CA ALA A 59 -10.61 25.60 7.73
C ALA A 59 -11.10 25.51 6.28
N LEU A 60 -10.59 24.56 5.51
CA LEU A 60 -10.84 24.45 4.06
C LEU A 60 -11.76 23.28 3.70
N PHE A 61 -11.70 22.18 4.45
CA PHE A 61 -12.42 20.95 4.09
C PHE A 61 -13.80 20.84 4.74
N PHE A 62 -13.99 21.36 5.95
CA PHE A 62 -15.20 21.16 6.75
C PHE A 62 -16.05 22.43 6.82
N GLU A 63 -17.38 22.27 6.84
CA GLU A 63 -18.30 23.38 7.14
C GLU A 63 -18.30 23.73 8.64
N ALA A 64 -18.16 22.69 9.47
CA ALA A 64 -17.98 22.81 10.90
C ALA A 64 -17.05 21.71 11.37
N TYR A 65 -16.19 22.03 12.33
CA TYR A 65 -15.27 21.08 12.94
C TYR A 65 -15.03 21.51 14.38
N SER A 66 -15.21 20.58 15.30
CA SER A 66 -14.99 20.76 16.73
C SER A 66 -14.34 19.50 17.29
N PHE A 67 -13.16 19.67 17.88
CA PHE A 67 -12.44 18.60 18.55
C PHE A 67 -12.07 19.06 19.95
N THR A 68 -12.43 18.26 20.95
CA THR A 68 -12.15 18.55 22.37
C THR A 68 -11.64 17.31 23.08
N VAL A 69 -10.47 17.43 23.73
CA VAL A 69 -9.84 16.40 24.54
C VAL A 69 -9.88 16.81 26.02
N PRO A 70 -10.19 15.92 26.97
CA PRO A 70 -10.13 16.24 28.39
C PRO A 70 -8.68 16.48 28.86
N GLN A 71 -8.45 17.59 29.58
CA GLN A 71 -7.12 18.07 30.00
C GLN A 71 -6.32 17.16 30.96
N SER A 72 -6.80 15.97 31.36
CA SER A 72 -6.14 15.17 32.40
C SER A 72 -5.00 14.27 31.92
N THR A 73 -4.69 14.22 30.62
CA THR A 73 -3.62 13.41 30.03
C THR A 73 -2.38 14.22 29.63
N ALA A 74 -2.31 15.50 30.01
CA ALA A 74 -1.27 16.46 29.64
C ALA A 74 0.16 16.17 30.16
N GLY A 75 0.42 14.98 30.72
CA GLY A 75 1.76 14.55 31.15
C GLY A 75 2.56 13.81 30.07
N SER A 76 1.94 13.46 28.95
CA SER A 76 2.58 12.82 27.79
C SER A 76 2.12 13.56 26.54
N GLY A 77 3.01 13.84 25.59
CA GLY A 77 2.72 14.58 24.34
C GLY A 77 1.62 13.99 23.43
N ALA A 78 0.93 12.94 23.88
CA ALA A 78 -0.25 12.33 23.28
C ALA A 78 -1.59 13.04 23.61
N GLY A 79 -1.60 14.08 24.45
CA GLY A 79 -2.83 14.73 24.94
C GLY A 79 -3.61 15.59 23.94
N ASP A 80 -3.15 15.72 22.68
CA ASP A 80 -3.72 16.65 21.69
C ASP A 80 -4.44 15.95 20.52
N ARG A 81 -4.49 14.62 20.54
CA ARG A 81 -4.94 13.82 19.40
C ARG A 81 -5.75 12.61 19.82
N PHE A 82 -6.70 12.25 18.97
CA PHE A 82 -7.52 11.06 19.13
C PHE A 82 -7.30 10.14 17.94
N TYR A 83 -7.19 8.83 18.21
CA TYR A 83 -6.88 7.81 17.22
C TYR A 83 -7.88 6.66 17.30
N CYS A 84 -8.45 6.29 16.16
CA CYS A 84 -9.21 5.06 16.05
C CYS A 84 -9.06 4.39 14.68
N GLN A 85 -9.47 3.13 14.59
CA GLN A 85 -9.58 2.40 13.35
C GLN A 85 -11.00 1.91 13.12
N ILE A 86 -11.40 1.85 11.85
CA ILE A 86 -12.71 1.36 11.44
C ILE A 86 -12.60 0.50 10.19
N TYR A 87 -13.47 -0.51 10.08
CA TYR A 87 -13.53 -1.34 8.87
C TYR A 87 -13.99 -0.51 7.68
N ILE A 88 -13.12 -0.34 6.68
CA ILE A 88 -13.32 0.67 5.63
C ILE A 88 -14.51 0.33 4.74
N LYS A 89 -14.81 -0.96 4.52
CA LYS A 89 -15.98 -1.36 3.72
C LYS A 89 -17.29 -1.00 4.41
N ALA A 90 -17.33 -1.05 5.74
CA ALA A 90 -18.51 -0.61 6.50
C ALA A 90 -18.69 0.91 6.38
N LEU A 91 -17.60 1.68 6.49
CA LEU A 91 -17.65 3.13 6.32
C LEU A 91 -18.06 3.53 4.89
N LEU A 92 -17.47 2.93 3.86
CA LEU A 92 -17.84 3.15 2.45
C LEU A 92 -19.32 2.83 2.17
N SER A 93 -19.87 1.81 2.83
CA SER A 93 -21.29 1.43 2.65
C SER A 93 -22.27 2.54 3.02
N VAL A 94 -21.86 3.47 3.91
CA VAL A 94 -22.67 4.63 4.32
C VAL A 94 -22.82 5.64 3.18
N PHE A 95 -21.85 5.73 2.28
CA PHE A 95 -21.83 6.72 1.19
C PHE A 95 -22.34 6.16 -0.15
N ARG A 96 -22.48 4.83 -0.26
CA ARG A 96 -22.85 4.14 -1.50
C ARG A 96 -24.19 4.64 -2.07
N GLY A 97 -24.17 5.09 -3.34
CA GLY A 97 -25.34 5.52 -4.09
C GLY A 97 -25.94 6.87 -3.64
N ARG A 98 -25.17 7.68 -2.89
CA ARG A 98 -25.65 8.96 -2.31
C ARG A 98 -24.79 10.16 -2.66
N VAL A 99 -23.63 9.88 -3.27
CA VAL A 99 -22.75 10.86 -3.90
C VAL A 99 -23.27 11.26 -5.29
N ASP A 100 -24.16 10.45 -5.87
CA ASP A 100 -24.81 10.74 -7.16
C ASP A 100 -25.85 11.86 -7.03
N ARG A 101 -25.66 12.94 -7.80
CA ARG A 101 -26.43 14.20 -7.75
C ARG A 101 -27.85 14.13 -8.33
N ASN A 102 -28.34 12.94 -8.69
CA ASN A 102 -29.63 12.81 -9.36
C ASN A 102 -30.77 12.53 -8.35
N LYS A 103 -31.62 13.55 -8.15
CA LYS A 103 -32.96 13.61 -7.49
C LYS A 103 -33.02 14.32 -6.14
N ASP A 104 -34.24 14.70 -5.78
CA ASP A 104 -34.77 15.28 -4.53
C ASP A 104 -34.31 14.62 -3.21
N THR A 105 -33.50 13.55 -3.29
CA THR A 105 -32.87 12.83 -2.17
C THR A 105 -31.35 13.05 -2.08
N ALA A 106 -30.82 14.05 -2.80
CA ALA A 106 -29.42 14.42 -2.70
C ALA A 106 -29.06 14.79 -1.25
N VAL A 107 -27.83 14.46 -0.84
CA VAL A 107 -27.31 14.83 0.48
C VAL A 107 -26.96 16.32 0.46
N GLU A 108 -27.57 17.08 1.36
CA GLU A 108 -27.30 18.50 1.56
C GLU A 108 -26.16 18.71 2.56
N ARG A 109 -26.09 17.87 3.60
CA ARG A 109 -25.03 17.90 4.61
C ARG A 109 -24.80 16.52 5.23
N CYS A 110 -23.55 16.23 5.58
CA CYS A 110 -23.19 15.02 6.32
C CYS A 110 -22.52 15.41 7.64
N ASP A 111 -23.16 15.07 8.75
CA ASP A 111 -22.63 15.30 10.10
C ASP A 111 -22.03 14.00 10.64
N MET A 112 -20.80 14.04 11.16
CA MET A 112 -20.15 12.91 11.81
C MET A 112 -19.78 13.27 13.25
N GLU A 113 -20.09 12.34 14.15
CA GLU A 113 -19.84 12.49 15.57
C GLU A 113 -19.16 11.23 16.10
N LEU A 114 -18.05 11.45 16.79
CA LEU A 114 -17.33 10.43 17.51
C LEU A 114 -17.24 10.84 18.98
N HIS A 115 -17.66 9.94 19.85
CA HIS A 115 -17.58 10.09 21.29
C HIS A 115 -16.72 8.97 21.86
N GLU A 116 -15.72 9.35 22.65
CA GLU A 116 -14.94 8.44 23.48
C GLU A 116 -15.38 8.64 24.94
N ASP A 117 -16.14 7.66 25.43
CA ASP A 117 -16.60 7.61 26.81
C ASP A 117 -15.99 6.38 27.50
N PRO A 118 -15.07 6.55 28.47
CA PRO A 118 -14.44 5.45 29.19
C PRO A 118 -15.44 4.55 29.93
N GLN A 119 -16.67 5.02 30.16
CA GLN A 119 -17.71 4.27 30.86
C GLN A 119 -18.63 3.48 29.92
N GLN A 120 -18.55 3.70 28.60
CA GLN A 120 -19.34 2.96 27.63
C GLN A 120 -18.57 1.73 27.11
N THR A 121 -19.26 0.60 27.05
CA THR A 121 -18.72 -0.66 26.54
C THR A 121 -18.48 -0.63 25.03
N GLU A 122 -19.16 0.27 24.30
CA GLU A 122 -19.06 0.37 22.84
C GLU A 122 -18.83 1.80 22.39
N CYS A 123 -17.72 2.00 21.71
CA CYS A 123 -17.35 3.23 21.04
C CYS A 123 -17.96 3.28 19.63
N ARG A 124 -18.75 4.32 19.33
CA ARG A 124 -19.52 4.42 18.08
C ARG A 124 -19.27 5.72 17.32
N LEU A 125 -18.96 5.60 16.04
CA LEU A 125 -19.00 6.67 15.05
C LEU A 125 -20.44 6.80 14.54
N THR A 126 -21.05 7.95 14.75
CA THR A 126 -22.38 8.27 14.23
C THR A 126 -22.25 9.13 12.99
N VAL A 127 -22.81 8.69 11.87
CA VAL A 127 -22.87 9.46 10.61
C VAL A 127 -24.32 9.78 10.31
N ARG A 128 -24.64 11.07 10.14
CA ARG A 128 -25.99 11.57 9.82
C ARG A 128 -25.97 12.25 8.46
N MET A 129 -26.68 11.68 7.50
CA MET A 129 -26.91 12.27 6.19
C MET A 129 -28.20 13.07 6.24
N ILE A 130 -28.11 14.38 6.06
CA ILE A 130 -29.24 15.28 5.93
C ILE A 130 -29.49 15.43 4.43
N CYS A 131 -30.59 14.86 3.97
CA CYS A 131 -31.02 14.90 2.58
C CYS A 131 -32.15 15.92 2.40
N GLY A 132 -32.43 16.27 1.15
CA GLY A 132 -33.58 17.08 0.79
C GLY A 132 -34.91 16.52 1.34
N LEU A 133 -35.91 17.41 1.42
CA LEU A 133 -37.26 17.11 1.93
C LEU A 133 -37.30 16.67 3.40
N GLY A 134 -36.28 17.03 4.20
CA GLY A 134 -36.22 16.76 5.64
C GLY A 134 -35.89 15.31 6.00
N VAL A 135 -35.40 14.50 5.05
CA VAL A 135 -35.03 13.11 5.30
C VAL A 135 -33.65 13.06 5.97
N ILE A 136 -33.58 12.47 7.16
CA ILE A 136 -32.32 12.24 7.87
C ILE A 136 -32.05 10.75 7.97
N LYS A 137 -30.90 10.29 7.46
CA LYS A 137 -30.44 8.91 7.60
C LYS A 137 -29.27 8.85 8.58
N SER A 138 -29.41 8.08 9.65
CA SER A 138 -28.38 7.91 10.67
C SER A 138 -27.77 6.51 10.60
N TYR A 139 -26.44 6.45 10.68
CA TYR A 139 -25.63 5.24 10.69
C TYR A 139 -24.79 5.26 11.96
N LYS A 140 -24.69 4.10 12.61
CA LYS A 140 -23.82 3.91 13.77
C LYS A 140 -22.86 2.80 13.44
N LEU A 141 -21.58 3.12 13.40
CA LEU A 141 -20.51 2.19 13.11
C LEU A 141 -19.66 2.04 14.36
N THR A 142 -19.23 0.81 14.65
CA THR A 142 -18.28 0.55 15.72
C THR A 142 -16.87 0.87 15.23
N TYR A 143 -16.07 1.50 16.08
CA TYR A 143 -14.64 1.70 15.85
C TYR A 143 -13.84 1.05 16.98
N GLU A 144 -12.56 0.83 16.74
CA GLU A 144 -11.62 0.29 17.72
C GLU A 144 -10.52 1.33 18.02
N PRO A 145 -10.07 1.46 19.27
CA PRO A 145 -8.86 2.23 19.57
C PRO A 145 -7.66 1.65 18.81
N ALA A 146 -6.82 2.51 18.25
CA ALA A 146 -5.66 2.08 17.47
C ALA A 146 -4.42 2.92 17.78
N SER A 147 -3.27 2.27 17.83
CA SER A 147 -1.96 2.94 17.77
C SER A 147 -1.56 3.04 16.30
N ILE A 148 -1.57 4.25 15.76
CA ILE A 148 -1.28 4.48 14.34
C ILE A 148 0.23 4.73 14.17
N GLN A 149 0.83 4.06 13.19
CA GLN A 149 2.22 4.23 12.83
C GLN A 149 2.28 5.10 11.56
N HIS A 150 2.97 6.22 11.65
CA HIS A 150 3.23 7.08 10.51
C HIS A 150 4.57 6.69 9.88
N ALA A 151 4.61 6.75 8.55
CA ALA A 151 5.86 6.58 7.82
C ALA A 151 6.58 7.93 7.76
N VAL A 152 7.77 8.01 8.33
CA VAL A 152 8.61 9.21 8.26
C VAL A 152 9.32 9.25 6.91
N PHE A 153 9.21 10.38 6.21
CA PHE A 153 9.94 10.65 4.99
C PHE A 153 10.65 12.00 5.10
N ASP A 154 11.97 11.98 5.08
CA ASP A 154 12.76 13.21 5.14
C ASP A 154 12.87 13.85 3.75
N ARG A 155 12.11 14.92 3.55
CA ARG A 155 12.11 15.72 2.31
C ARG A 155 13.44 16.45 2.08
N SER A 156 14.15 16.82 3.14
CA SER A 156 15.40 17.58 3.02
C SER A 156 16.52 16.74 2.40
N ARG A 157 16.43 15.41 2.55
CA ARG A 157 17.39 14.46 2.01
C ARG A 157 17.09 14.01 0.58
N SER A 158 15.91 14.31 0.02
CA SER A 158 15.54 13.83 -1.33
C SER A 158 16.38 14.50 -2.42
N THR A 159 17.08 13.70 -3.23
CA THR A 159 17.93 14.16 -4.34
C THR A 159 17.23 14.07 -5.69
N ASN A 160 16.22 13.21 -5.81
CA ASN A 160 15.48 12.97 -7.04
C ASN A 160 14.02 13.40 -6.87
N GLN A 161 13.52 14.19 -7.82
CA GLN A 161 12.14 14.69 -7.85
C GLN A 161 11.59 14.75 -9.26
N TRP A 162 10.31 14.44 -9.43
CA TRP A 162 9.56 14.77 -10.65
C TRP A 162 8.11 15.16 -10.33
N ILE A 163 7.51 15.96 -11.21
CA ILE A 163 6.12 16.42 -11.12
C ILE A 163 5.43 16.12 -12.46
N ALA A 164 4.25 15.49 -12.40
CA ALA A 164 3.50 15.08 -13.59
C ALA A 164 1.98 15.22 -13.41
N ASP A 165 1.27 15.66 -14.47
CA ASP A 165 -0.20 15.67 -14.52
C ASP A 165 -0.73 14.23 -14.36
N SER A 166 -1.76 14.08 -13.52
CA SER A 166 -2.36 12.77 -13.22
C SER A 166 -2.90 12.03 -14.45
N ARG A 167 -3.39 12.73 -15.47
CA ARG A 167 -3.92 12.13 -16.71
C ARG A 167 -2.78 11.66 -17.61
N PHE A 168 -1.64 12.34 -17.60
CA PHE A 168 -0.43 11.85 -18.26
C PHE A 168 0.06 10.54 -17.61
N LEU A 169 0.13 10.50 -16.28
CA LEU A 169 0.46 9.26 -15.55
C LEU A 169 -0.57 8.16 -15.81
N ARG A 170 -1.87 8.49 -15.90
CA ARG A 170 -2.95 7.56 -16.27
C ARG A 170 -2.65 6.89 -17.62
N GLN A 171 -2.32 7.69 -18.63
CA GLN A 171 -2.00 7.17 -19.97
C GLN A 171 -0.84 6.18 -19.90
N ILE A 172 0.19 6.43 -19.08
CA ILE A 172 1.31 5.50 -18.89
C ILE A 172 0.81 4.17 -18.29
N ILE A 173 0.08 4.22 -17.17
CA ILE A 173 -0.35 2.99 -16.45
C ILE A 173 -1.36 2.14 -17.21
N ASP A 174 -2.10 2.72 -18.16
CA ASP A 174 -3.09 2.03 -19.00
C ASP A 174 -2.43 1.10 -20.03
N HIS A 175 -1.15 1.30 -20.36
CA HIS A 175 -0.39 0.39 -21.21
C HIS A 175 0.03 -0.90 -20.48
N PHE A 176 0.03 -0.88 -19.14
CA PHE A 176 0.50 -2.00 -18.35
C PHE A 176 -0.58 -3.06 -18.16
N SER A 177 -0.16 -4.33 -18.24
CA SER A 177 -1.05 -5.47 -17.98
C SER A 177 -1.74 -5.31 -16.62
N LEU A 178 -3.00 -5.75 -16.54
CA LEU A 178 -3.73 -5.89 -15.28
C LEU A 178 -3.02 -6.81 -14.29
N SER A 179 -2.14 -7.67 -14.82
CA SER A 179 -1.47 -8.72 -14.09
C SER A 179 -0.02 -8.36 -13.72
N ALA A 180 0.47 -7.19 -14.12
CA ALA A 180 1.79 -6.71 -13.73
C ALA A 180 1.80 -6.29 -12.25
N GLU A 181 2.89 -6.62 -11.56
CA GLU A 181 3.01 -6.47 -10.10
C GLU A 181 4.02 -5.40 -9.71
N GLN A 182 5.11 -5.29 -10.48
CA GLN A 182 6.18 -4.33 -10.21
C GLN A 182 6.28 -3.30 -11.34
N LEU A 183 6.69 -2.10 -10.97
CA LEU A 183 6.97 -0.99 -11.86
C LEU A 183 8.40 -0.51 -11.59
N ASP A 184 9.27 -0.65 -12.58
CA ASP A 184 10.60 -0.04 -12.60
C ASP A 184 10.52 1.33 -13.28
N MET A 185 11.18 2.32 -12.70
CA MET A 185 11.25 3.68 -13.21
C MET A 185 12.70 4.12 -13.22
N TYR A 186 13.15 4.64 -14.36
CA TYR A 186 14.48 5.20 -14.51
C TYR A 186 14.51 6.28 -15.58
N SER A 187 15.60 7.03 -15.60
CA SER A 187 15.87 8.06 -16.59
C SER A 187 16.97 7.60 -17.52
N ASP A 188 16.79 7.71 -18.85
CA ASP A 188 17.81 7.38 -19.84
C ASP A 188 17.78 8.38 -20.99
N SER A 189 18.92 8.99 -21.30
CA SER A 189 19.14 9.77 -22.54
C SER A 189 18.06 10.83 -22.81
N GLY A 190 17.62 11.56 -21.77
CA GLY A 190 16.59 12.60 -21.89
C GLY A 190 15.15 12.07 -21.88
N LYS A 191 14.94 10.79 -21.56
CA LYS A 191 13.62 10.15 -21.45
C LYS A 191 13.40 9.59 -20.05
N ALA A 192 12.15 9.56 -19.63
CA ALA A 192 11.71 8.81 -18.47
C ALA A 192 11.10 7.48 -18.94
N VAL A 193 11.60 6.37 -18.41
CA VAL A 193 11.21 5.02 -18.82
C VAL A 193 10.50 4.32 -17.68
N PHE A 194 9.31 3.81 -17.96
CA PHE A 194 8.47 3.06 -17.03
C PHE A 194 8.30 1.63 -17.55
N THR A 195 8.79 0.65 -16.80
CA THR A 195 8.75 -0.76 -17.21
C THR A 195 7.96 -1.59 -16.21
N SER A 196 6.85 -2.17 -16.65
CA SER A 196 6.04 -3.07 -15.81
C SER A 196 6.52 -4.51 -15.94
N PHE A 197 6.57 -5.22 -14.81
CA PHE A 197 7.00 -6.62 -14.74
C PHE A 197 5.86 -7.52 -14.27
N THR A 198 5.75 -8.65 -14.94
CA THR A 198 4.79 -9.71 -14.61
C THR A 198 5.55 -10.96 -14.21
N THR A 199 5.31 -11.46 -13.00
CA THR A 199 5.95 -12.69 -12.52
C THR A 199 5.40 -13.92 -13.25
N LYS A 200 6.26 -14.91 -13.47
CA LYS A 200 5.85 -16.21 -14.00
C LYS A 200 5.05 -16.93 -12.93
N ILE A 201 3.79 -17.24 -13.22
CA ILE A 201 3.00 -18.12 -12.37
C ILE A 201 3.04 -19.51 -12.99
N MET A 202 3.53 -20.48 -12.23
CA MET A 202 3.51 -21.90 -12.60
C MET A 202 2.69 -22.68 -11.60
N GLU A 203 1.89 -23.61 -12.08
CA GLU A 203 1.23 -24.63 -11.27
C GLU A 203 1.80 -25.98 -11.70
N GLY A 204 2.71 -26.52 -10.86
CA GLY A 204 3.50 -27.69 -11.22
C GLY A 204 4.38 -27.45 -12.46
N LYS A 205 4.10 -28.17 -13.54
CA LYS A 205 4.84 -28.07 -14.82
C LYS A 205 4.14 -27.18 -15.85
N GLU A 206 2.93 -26.71 -15.55
CA GLU A 206 2.15 -25.87 -16.45
C GLU A 206 2.41 -24.39 -16.15
N VAL A 207 2.71 -23.63 -17.21
CA VAL A 207 2.90 -22.18 -17.09
C VAL A 207 1.53 -21.53 -17.20
N LEU A 208 0.95 -21.18 -16.06
CA LEU A 208 -0.33 -20.47 -16.00
C LEU A 208 -0.22 -19.04 -16.55
N LYS A 209 0.96 -18.43 -16.41
CA LYS A 209 1.18 -17.04 -16.81
C LYS A 209 2.60 -16.82 -17.28
N TYR A 210 2.74 -16.35 -18.51
CA TYR A 210 4.03 -15.96 -19.07
C TYR A 210 4.45 -14.59 -18.55
N PRO A 211 5.75 -14.40 -18.26
CA PRO A 211 6.29 -13.08 -17.97
C PRO A 211 6.09 -12.15 -19.17
N VAL A 212 5.47 -11.01 -18.92
CA VAL A 212 5.31 -9.93 -19.89
C VAL A 212 5.97 -8.69 -19.30
N HIS A 213 6.80 -8.08 -20.13
CA HIS A 213 7.44 -6.80 -19.86
C HIS A 213 6.87 -5.78 -20.84
N THR A 214 6.35 -4.68 -20.30
CA THR A 214 5.87 -3.55 -21.09
C THR A 214 6.66 -2.34 -20.66
N SER A 215 7.38 -1.72 -21.59
CA SER A 215 8.16 -0.51 -21.34
C SER A 215 7.55 0.66 -22.11
N VAL A 216 7.32 1.76 -21.40
CA VAL A 216 6.81 3.02 -21.94
C VAL A 216 7.88 4.07 -21.72
N ALA A 217 8.41 4.61 -22.81
CA ALA A 217 9.40 5.69 -22.76
C ALA A 217 8.72 7.02 -23.13
N THR A 218 8.87 8.00 -22.27
CA THR A 218 8.30 9.35 -22.40
C THR A 218 9.40 10.39 -22.39
N ASP A 219 9.17 11.54 -23.01
CA ASP A 219 10.16 12.61 -23.01
C ASP A 219 10.15 13.33 -21.67
N LYS A 220 11.31 13.69 -21.11
CA LYS A 220 11.36 14.44 -19.84
C LYS A 220 10.60 15.78 -19.92
N ARG A 221 10.42 16.33 -21.12
CA ARG A 221 9.66 17.58 -21.37
C ARG A 221 8.15 17.43 -21.20
N ASP A 222 7.63 16.22 -21.15
CA ASP A 222 6.20 15.96 -20.91
C ASP A 222 5.86 16.10 -19.40
N PHE A 223 6.88 16.16 -18.54
CA PHE A 223 6.75 16.42 -17.10
C PHE A 223 6.76 17.93 -16.82
N GLU A 224 6.08 18.33 -15.76
CA GLU A 224 6.12 19.72 -15.28
C GLU A 224 7.50 20.04 -14.70
N GLU A 225 8.08 19.08 -13.98
CA GLU A 225 9.44 19.13 -13.43
C GLU A 225 10.05 17.73 -13.49
N PHE A 226 11.33 17.62 -13.85
CA PHE A 226 12.03 16.34 -13.88
C PHE A 226 13.51 16.50 -13.50
N LEU A 227 13.82 16.19 -12.26
CA LEU A 227 15.14 16.22 -11.64
C LEU A 227 15.47 14.80 -11.14
N VAL A 228 15.88 13.93 -12.05
CA VAL A 228 16.25 12.54 -11.73
C VAL A 228 17.60 12.21 -12.35
N GLU A 229 18.46 11.57 -11.58
CA GLU A 229 19.75 11.04 -12.03
C GLU A 229 19.55 9.97 -13.13
N ASP A 230 20.35 10.05 -14.18
CA ASP A 230 20.29 9.09 -15.27
C ASP A 230 20.75 7.69 -14.81
N ASN A 231 20.12 6.65 -15.34
CA ASN A 231 20.34 5.23 -15.03
C ASN A 231 20.10 4.82 -13.57
N MET A 232 19.45 5.66 -12.76
CA MET A 232 18.97 5.29 -11.44
C MET A 232 17.66 4.50 -11.55
N HIS A 233 17.68 3.21 -11.23
CA HIS A 233 16.51 2.34 -11.27
C HIS A 233 15.83 2.23 -9.91
N ILE A 234 14.55 2.60 -9.84
CA ILE A 234 13.70 2.33 -8.68
C ILE A 234 12.51 1.46 -9.05
N ALA A 235 12.33 0.35 -8.35
CA ALA A 235 11.22 -0.56 -8.52
C ALA A 235 10.22 -0.45 -7.37
N ILE A 236 8.94 -0.29 -7.68
CA ILE A 236 7.83 -0.17 -6.72
C ILE A 236 6.69 -1.15 -7.04
N ASN A 237 5.75 -1.28 -6.10
CA ASN A 237 4.52 -2.03 -6.34
C ASN A 237 3.59 -1.25 -7.29
N LEU A 238 3.26 -1.85 -8.43
CA LEU A 238 2.43 -1.19 -9.45
C LEU A 238 0.98 -1.00 -8.99
N LYS A 239 0.45 -1.88 -8.13
CA LYS A 239 -0.93 -1.75 -7.62
C LYS A 239 -1.07 -0.49 -6.76
N ASP A 240 -0.08 -0.23 -5.90
CA ASP A 240 -0.06 0.94 -5.03
C ASP A 240 0.06 2.21 -5.87
N PHE A 241 1.00 2.24 -6.84
CA PHE A 241 1.13 3.37 -7.77
C PHE A 241 -0.16 3.64 -8.57
N LYS A 242 -0.81 2.60 -9.10
CA LYS A 242 -2.09 2.72 -9.81
C LYS A 242 -3.20 3.30 -8.92
N ALA A 243 -3.23 2.97 -7.63
CA ALA A 243 -4.19 3.52 -6.68
C ALA A 243 -3.96 5.03 -6.44
N VAL A 244 -2.69 5.45 -6.33
CA VAL A 244 -2.31 6.86 -6.19
C VAL A 244 -2.73 7.66 -7.42
N VAL A 245 -2.32 7.22 -8.63
CA VAL A 245 -2.64 7.90 -9.89
C VAL A 245 -4.15 7.97 -10.11
N ALA A 246 -4.89 6.91 -9.77
CA ALA A 246 -6.33 6.91 -9.94
C ALA A 246 -7.05 7.94 -9.07
N HIS A 247 -6.60 8.15 -7.83
CA HIS A 247 -7.17 9.16 -6.97
C HIS A 247 -6.71 10.58 -7.34
N ALA A 248 -5.43 10.75 -7.71
CA ALA A 248 -4.91 12.03 -8.18
C ALA A 248 -5.68 12.54 -9.41
N GLU A 249 -6.10 11.64 -10.32
CA GLU A 249 -6.93 11.98 -11.48
C GLU A 249 -8.32 12.47 -11.06
N THR A 250 -8.98 11.82 -10.10
CA THR A 250 -10.28 12.30 -9.58
C THR A 250 -10.16 13.64 -8.86
N ALA A 251 -9.00 13.89 -8.22
CA ALA A 251 -8.66 15.16 -7.60
C ALA A 251 -8.20 16.24 -8.60
N ASN A 252 -7.92 15.87 -9.85
CA ASN A 252 -7.33 16.71 -10.89
C ASN A 252 -6.05 17.44 -10.39
N ALA A 253 -5.16 16.69 -9.73
CA ALA A 253 -3.94 17.20 -9.11
C ALA A 253 -2.70 16.58 -9.76
N ALA A 254 -1.66 17.40 -9.96
CA ALA A 254 -0.35 16.91 -10.39
C ALA A 254 0.34 16.14 -9.25
N VAL A 255 0.96 15.02 -9.57
CA VAL A 255 1.65 14.16 -8.60
C VAL A 255 3.11 14.56 -8.55
N THR A 256 3.59 14.90 -7.34
CA THR A 256 5.01 15.08 -7.06
C THR A 256 5.58 13.79 -6.48
N ALA A 257 6.67 13.29 -7.06
CA ALA A 257 7.41 12.15 -6.56
C ALA A 257 8.77 12.59 -6.04
N ARG A 258 9.17 12.09 -4.86
CA ARG A 258 10.46 12.39 -4.21
C ARG A 258 11.11 11.13 -3.69
N TYR A 259 12.40 10.95 -3.96
CA TYR A 259 13.18 9.81 -3.51
C TYR A 259 14.68 10.14 -3.54
N THR A 260 15.49 9.25 -2.98
CA THR A 260 16.96 9.43 -2.93
C THR A 260 17.67 8.40 -3.78
N ARG A 261 17.65 7.14 -3.34
CA ARG A 261 18.32 6.02 -3.99
C ARG A 261 17.43 4.77 -3.92
N PRO A 262 17.74 3.70 -4.66
CA PRO A 262 17.00 2.47 -4.56
C PRO A 262 17.06 1.92 -3.13
N CYS A 263 16.02 1.19 -2.73
CA CYS A 263 15.82 0.68 -1.37
C CYS A 263 15.54 1.75 -0.30
N LYS A 264 15.47 3.04 -0.66
CA LYS A 264 14.92 4.11 0.18
C LYS A 264 13.48 4.41 -0.20
N PRO A 265 12.64 4.93 0.71
CA PRO A 265 11.24 5.15 0.40
C PRO A 265 11.07 6.17 -0.73
N LEU A 266 10.01 5.98 -1.51
CA LEU A 266 9.48 6.93 -2.47
C LEU A 266 8.27 7.62 -1.82
N GLN A 267 8.26 8.94 -1.79
CA GLN A 267 7.09 9.72 -1.43
C GLN A 267 6.39 10.21 -2.70
N LEU A 268 5.09 9.92 -2.83
CA LEU A 268 4.20 10.53 -3.81
C LEU A 268 3.26 11.47 -3.06
N ALA A 269 3.17 12.72 -3.48
CA ALA A 269 2.37 13.73 -2.80
C ALA A 269 1.65 14.64 -3.79
N TYR A 270 0.47 15.11 -3.39
CA TYR A 270 -0.31 16.14 -4.08
C TYR A 270 -1.32 16.77 -3.12
N GLU A 271 -1.76 17.98 -3.44
CA GLU A 271 -2.71 18.74 -2.64
C GLU A 271 -3.89 19.18 -3.49
N PHE A 272 -5.09 19.17 -2.92
CA PHE A 272 -6.32 19.60 -3.60
C PHE A 272 -7.38 20.02 -2.58
N GLU A 273 -8.02 21.17 -2.80
CA GLU A 273 -9.23 21.60 -2.07
C GLU A 273 -9.20 21.39 -0.53
N GLY A 274 -8.07 21.71 0.12
CA GLY A 274 -7.88 21.58 1.56
C GLY A 274 -7.52 20.17 2.05
N VAL A 275 -7.11 19.29 1.14
CA VAL A 275 -6.62 17.93 1.43
C VAL A 275 -5.18 17.80 0.95
N ALA A 276 -4.28 17.42 1.85
CA ALA A 276 -2.92 17.00 1.52
C ALA A 276 -2.86 15.47 1.47
N ALA A 277 -2.50 14.92 0.32
CA ALA A 277 -2.35 13.48 0.11
C ALA A 277 -0.87 13.11 0.06
N GLU A 278 -0.48 12.13 0.86
CA GLU A 278 0.90 11.65 0.96
C GLU A 278 0.92 10.12 0.97
N PHE A 279 1.77 9.55 0.11
CA PHE A 279 1.96 8.11 0.00
C PHE A 279 3.44 7.80 0.10
N THR A 280 3.82 7.00 1.10
CA THR A 280 5.21 6.56 1.30
C THR A 280 5.30 5.08 0.94
N ILE A 281 6.05 4.77 -0.12
CA ILE A 281 6.14 3.44 -0.72
C ILE A 281 7.58 2.96 -0.66
N MET A 282 7.80 1.73 -0.22
CA MET A 282 9.11 1.08 -0.27
C MET A 282 9.56 0.87 -1.72
N THR A 283 10.80 1.25 -2.01
CA THR A 283 11.42 0.93 -3.30
C THR A 283 12.32 -0.29 -3.19
N ARG A 284 12.62 -0.89 -4.33
CA ARG A 284 13.63 -1.92 -4.51
C ARG A 284 14.58 -1.48 -5.62
N GLY A 285 15.82 -1.95 -5.56
CA GLY A 285 16.78 -1.84 -6.66
C GLY A 285 18.17 -2.21 -6.18
N GLU A 286 19.09 -2.39 -7.13
CA GLU A 286 20.48 -2.65 -6.82
C GLU A 286 21.20 -1.31 -6.65
N VAL A 287 21.84 -1.13 -5.49
CA VAL A 287 22.84 -0.07 -5.34
C VAL A 287 24.07 -0.61 -6.05
N GLU A 288 24.56 0.05 -7.10
CA GLU A 288 25.86 -0.29 -7.68
C GLU A 288 26.92 -0.03 -6.61
N SER A 289 27.27 -1.07 -5.86
CA SER A 289 28.43 -1.05 -4.98
C SER A 289 29.66 -1.03 -5.88
N ASP A 290 30.46 0.03 -5.78
CA ASP A 290 31.64 0.30 -6.62
C ASP A 290 32.82 -0.71 -6.43
N THR A 291 32.55 -1.93 -5.94
CA THR A 291 33.57 -2.90 -5.52
C THR A 291 33.39 -4.34 -6.03
N ALA A 292 32.53 -4.62 -7.01
CA ALA A 292 32.49 -5.95 -7.65
C ALA A 292 32.43 -5.89 -9.19
N PRO A 293 33.28 -6.66 -9.92
CA PRO A 293 33.21 -6.71 -11.37
C PRO A 293 31.93 -7.42 -11.82
N SER A 294 31.11 -6.70 -12.58
CA SER A 294 29.81 -7.13 -13.08
C SER A 294 29.90 -8.36 -13.99
N LEU A 295 29.28 -9.47 -13.59
CA LEU A 295 29.02 -10.63 -14.45
C LEU A 295 27.52 -10.97 -14.43
N SER A 296 26.68 -10.08 -14.98
CA SER A 296 25.27 -10.40 -15.30
C SER A 296 24.52 -9.32 -16.10
N ARG A 297 25.11 -8.15 -16.36
CA ARG A 297 24.40 -7.03 -17.02
C ARG A 297 24.16 -7.18 -18.53
N THR A 298 24.73 -8.20 -19.19
CA THR A 298 24.69 -8.31 -20.66
C THR A 298 23.37 -8.82 -21.23
N ALA A 299 22.45 -9.34 -20.41
CA ALA A 299 21.17 -9.89 -20.91
C ALA A 299 20.08 -8.82 -21.12
N ILE A 300 20.17 -7.65 -20.47
CA ILE A 300 19.07 -6.67 -20.42
C ILE A 300 19.21 -5.60 -21.53
N SER A 301 20.44 -5.21 -21.91
CA SER A 301 20.63 -4.20 -22.98
C SER A 301 20.39 -4.71 -24.40
N GLN A 302 20.40 -6.03 -24.66
CA GLN A 302 20.39 -6.55 -26.04
C GLN A 302 19.01 -6.78 -26.65
N LEU A 303 17.91 -6.67 -25.90
CA LEU A 303 16.56 -6.90 -26.44
C LEU A 303 15.82 -5.61 -26.86
N SER A 304 16.34 -4.42 -26.52
CA SER A 304 15.75 -3.12 -26.90
C SER A 304 16.28 -2.54 -28.22
N GLN A 305 17.25 -3.18 -28.88
CA GLN A 305 17.72 -2.76 -30.21
C GLN A 305 17.23 -3.71 -31.30
N ARG A 306 15.97 -3.58 -31.71
CA ARG A 306 15.55 -3.97 -33.06
C ARG A 306 15.16 -2.72 -33.84
N GLN A 307 16.19 -2.04 -34.35
CA GLN A 307 16.04 -1.00 -35.36
C GLN A 307 15.37 -1.60 -36.60
N THR A 308 14.26 -1.00 -37.02
CA THR A 308 13.62 -1.27 -38.31
C THR A 308 14.46 -0.62 -39.41
N THR A 309 15.41 -1.35 -39.98
CA THR A 309 16.03 -0.96 -41.26
C THR A 309 15.12 -1.40 -42.40
N ALA A 310 14.52 -0.42 -43.08
CA ALA A 310 13.75 -0.62 -44.30
C ALA A 310 14.64 -1.20 -45.41
N ALA A 311 14.24 -2.33 -45.98
CA ALA A 311 14.79 -2.86 -47.23
C ALA A 311 13.87 -2.49 -48.40
N PRO A 312 14.38 -1.99 -49.54
CA PRO A 312 13.55 -1.64 -50.68
C PRO A 312 13.15 -2.91 -51.45
N ILE A 313 11.84 -3.12 -51.64
CA ILE A 313 11.31 -4.17 -52.51
C ILE A 313 11.33 -3.66 -53.95
N ALA A 314 12.15 -4.30 -54.80
CA ALA A 314 12.21 -4.04 -56.23
C ALA A 314 10.96 -4.61 -56.94
N VAL A 315 10.24 -3.74 -57.65
CA VAL A 315 9.08 -4.09 -58.48
C VAL A 315 9.57 -4.71 -59.80
N ARG A 316 9.28 -6.00 -60.02
CA ARG A 316 9.44 -6.64 -61.34
C ARG A 316 8.09 -6.70 -62.06
N ARG A 317 8.00 -5.90 -63.11
CA ARG A 317 6.90 -5.83 -64.09
C ARG A 317 7.02 -7.00 -65.07
N VAL A 318 5.97 -7.81 -65.20
CA VAL A 318 5.81 -8.77 -66.30
C VAL A 318 4.47 -8.50 -66.96
N GLU A 319 4.55 -8.13 -68.24
CA GLU A 319 3.43 -7.84 -69.13
C GLU A 319 2.99 -9.12 -69.84
N THR A 320 1.69 -9.38 -69.89
CA THR A 320 1.07 -10.29 -70.87
C THR A 320 -0.29 -9.74 -71.34
N PRO A 321 -0.71 -10.06 -72.59
CA PRO A 321 -1.58 -9.19 -73.39
C PRO A 321 -3.07 -9.52 -73.29
N ARG A 322 -3.90 -8.49 -73.48
CA ARG A 322 -5.38 -8.56 -73.59
C ARG A 322 -5.85 -9.06 -74.96
N ALA A 323 -6.93 -9.85 -74.97
CA ALA A 323 -7.90 -9.94 -76.06
C ALA A 323 -9.35 -9.97 -75.49
N PRO A 324 -10.40 -9.54 -76.23
CA PRO A 324 -11.68 -9.13 -75.65
C PRO A 324 -12.89 -10.01 -76.03
N SER A 325 -13.84 -10.17 -75.10
CA SER A 325 -15.28 -10.50 -75.35
C SER A 325 -16.04 -10.51 -74.01
N GLN A 326 -16.86 -9.50 -73.73
CA GLN A 326 -18.33 -9.43 -73.84
C GLN A 326 -19.16 -10.42 -72.97
N ASN A 327 -20.02 -9.79 -72.16
CA ASN A 327 -21.30 -10.22 -71.54
C ASN A 327 -21.37 -10.81 -70.12
N ALA A 328 -22.14 -10.07 -69.31
CA ALA A 328 -23.17 -10.46 -68.35
C ALA A 328 -22.82 -10.69 -66.86
N GLN A 329 -23.45 -9.82 -66.06
CA GLN A 329 -24.03 -10.03 -64.72
C GLN A 329 -23.14 -10.00 -63.47
N MET A 330 -23.40 -9.00 -62.62
CA MET A 330 -22.94 -8.90 -61.23
C MET A 330 -23.88 -9.65 -60.27
N PRO A 331 -23.36 -10.29 -59.21
CA PRO A 331 -24.11 -10.58 -57.98
C PRO A 331 -23.83 -9.54 -56.85
N PRO A 332 -24.81 -9.28 -55.95
CA PRO A 332 -24.74 -8.33 -54.84
C PRO A 332 -24.15 -8.91 -53.52
N PRO A 333 -23.84 -8.07 -52.49
CA PRO A 333 -23.12 -8.47 -51.28
C PRO A 333 -24.03 -9.06 -50.17
N PRO A 334 -23.47 -9.84 -49.20
CA PRO A 334 -24.24 -10.43 -48.11
C PRO A 334 -24.45 -9.47 -46.90
N PRO A 335 -25.57 -9.59 -46.15
CA PRO A 335 -25.94 -8.67 -45.07
C PRO A 335 -25.50 -9.08 -43.65
N ARG A 336 -25.46 -8.06 -42.79
CA ARG A 336 -25.22 -8.07 -41.33
C ARG A 336 -26.41 -8.65 -40.54
N ALA A 337 -26.14 -9.41 -39.47
CA ALA A 337 -27.13 -9.81 -38.47
C ALA A 337 -26.97 -9.03 -37.14
N ARG A 338 -28.10 -8.76 -36.49
CA ARG A 338 -28.36 -7.91 -35.30
C ARG A 338 -28.76 -8.79 -34.07
N PRO A 339 -28.94 -8.20 -32.87
CA PRO A 339 -28.61 -8.83 -31.58
C PRO A 339 -29.79 -9.51 -30.85
N ILE A 340 -29.48 -10.36 -29.87
CA ILE A 340 -30.44 -11.11 -29.04
C ILE A 340 -30.56 -10.49 -27.63
N ARG A 341 -31.80 -10.30 -27.16
CA ARG A 341 -32.21 -9.88 -25.80
C ARG A 341 -32.40 -11.10 -24.87
N PRO A 342 -32.29 -10.95 -23.53
CA PRO A 342 -32.55 -12.02 -22.58
C PRO A 342 -34.02 -12.06 -22.11
N LEU A 343 -34.52 -13.24 -21.75
CA LEU A 343 -35.81 -13.46 -21.10
C LEU A 343 -35.65 -14.25 -19.79
N ASN A 344 -36.34 -13.81 -18.76
CA ASN A 344 -36.54 -14.47 -17.46
C ASN A 344 -37.33 -15.79 -17.59
N GLY A 345 -37.15 -16.72 -16.65
CA GLY A 345 -38.06 -17.85 -16.43
C GLY A 345 -37.55 -18.84 -15.36
N THR A 346 -38.45 -19.26 -14.48
CA THR A 346 -38.29 -19.91 -13.15
C THR A 346 -38.43 -21.44 -13.14
N SER A 347 -38.16 -22.05 -11.96
CA SER A 347 -38.62 -23.38 -11.42
C SER A 347 -37.86 -24.63 -11.93
N THR A 348 -37.56 -25.71 -11.19
CA THR A 348 -37.90 -26.23 -9.83
C THR A 348 -37.10 -27.53 -9.57
N GLN A 349 -36.89 -27.85 -8.28
CA GLN A 349 -36.79 -29.18 -7.61
C GLN A 349 -35.62 -30.15 -7.93
N GLU A 350 -34.81 -30.49 -6.90
CA GLU A 350 -34.78 -31.75 -6.10
C GLU A 350 -34.08 -32.90 -6.87
N HIS A 351 -33.10 -33.66 -6.36
CA HIS A 351 -33.08 -34.47 -5.14
C HIS A 351 -31.67 -35.13 -5.07
N LEU A 352 -30.97 -35.16 -3.94
CA LEU A 352 -29.79 -36.04 -3.75
C LEU A 352 -29.81 -36.68 -2.36
N SER A 353 -29.96 -38.00 -2.37
CA SER A 353 -29.93 -38.91 -1.23
C SER A 353 -28.65 -39.77 -1.25
N LEU A 354 -28.20 -40.12 -0.05
CA LEU A 354 -27.04 -40.95 0.34
C LEU A 354 -26.84 -42.25 -0.47
N SER A 355 -25.59 -42.72 -0.61
CA SER A 355 -25.01 -43.82 0.21
C SER A 355 -23.63 -44.36 -0.26
N THR A 356 -22.78 -44.54 0.75
CA THR A 356 -21.63 -45.44 1.03
C THR A 356 -21.19 -46.56 0.05
N ALA A 357 -19.87 -46.79 -0.06
CA ALA A 357 -19.20 -48.08 0.24
C ALA A 357 -17.66 -47.95 0.25
N SER A 358 -17.04 -48.76 1.13
CA SER A 358 -15.61 -48.79 1.50
C SER A 358 -14.73 -49.62 0.55
N GLU A 359 -13.42 -49.39 0.57
CA GLU A 359 -12.43 -50.50 0.60
C GLU A 359 -11.04 -50.02 1.06
N GLN A 360 -10.41 -50.85 1.89
CA GLN A 360 -9.10 -50.71 2.53
C GLN A 360 -8.18 -51.80 1.93
N PRO A 361 -6.85 -51.58 1.83
CA PRO A 361 -5.96 -52.69 2.16
C PRO A 361 -4.70 -52.33 2.96
N THR A 362 -4.10 -53.42 3.44
CA THR A 362 -3.18 -53.63 4.56
C THR A 362 -1.68 -53.43 4.28
N ALA A 363 -0.92 -53.26 5.36
CA ALA A 363 0.53 -53.14 5.41
C ALA A 363 1.31 -54.45 5.15
N SER A 364 2.53 -54.33 4.60
CA SER A 364 3.74 -55.06 5.04
C SER A 364 5.03 -54.57 4.33
N ALA A 365 5.96 -54.05 5.16
CA ALA A 365 7.43 -54.08 5.13
C ALA A 365 8.23 -53.87 3.82
N LEU A 366 9.01 -52.77 3.77
CA LEU A 366 10.45 -52.80 3.47
C LEU A 366 11.15 -51.65 4.24
N SER A 367 12.24 -52.01 4.93
CA SER A 367 13.16 -51.17 5.69
C SER A 367 14.16 -50.43 4.77
N MET A 368 14.46 -49.15 5.04
CA MET A 368 15.83 -48.66 5.28
C MET A 368 15.89 -47.13 5.50
N GLU A 369 16.55 -46.77 6.60
CA GLU A 369 17.34 -45.56 6.88
C GLU A 369 16.65 -44.18 6.89
N TYR A 370 16.28 -43.75 8.11
CA TYR A 370 16.03 -42.34 8.42
C TYR A 370 17.38 -41.66 8.68
N ASP A 371 17.86 -40.91 7.70
CA ASP A 371 18.94 -39.95 7.91
C ASP A 371 18.40 -38.79 8.77
N SER A 372 19.12 -38.45 9.83
CA SER A 372 18.64 -37.56 10.90
C SER A 372 18.42 -36.12 10.39
N LEU A 373 17.20 -35.61 10.53
CA LEU A 373 16.83 -34.20 10.28
C LEU A 373 17.26 -33.24 11.42
N PHE A 374 18.26 -33.61 12.22
CA PHE A 374 18.80 -32.75 13.27
C PHE A 374 20.22 -32.33 12.91
N VAL A 375 20.44 -31.02 12.92
CA VAL A 375 21.78 -30.42 12.87
C VAL A 375 22.57 -30.93 14.09
N PRO A 376 23.80 -31.47 13.91
CA PRO A 376 24.66 -31.84 15.04
C PRO A 376 24.85 -30.63 15.97
N ALA A 377 24.75 -30.87 17.27
CA ALA A 377 24.79 -29.84 18.32
C ALA A 377 26.19 -29.18 18.51
N ASP A 378 27.01 -29.14 17.46
CA ASP A 378 28.38 -28.61 17.50
C ASP A 378 28.71 -27.72 16.29
N ASP A 379 27.69 -27.22 15.57
CA ASP A 379 27.85 -26.27 14.47
C ASP A 379 27.24 -24.88 14.81
N ASP A 380 27.52 -24.42 16.02
CA ASP A 380 27.15 -23.07 16.49
C ASP A 380 28.08 -21.98 15.91
N ARG A 381 28.95 -22.31 14.95
CA ARG A 381 29.94 -21.40 14.35
C ARG A 381 29.46 -20.71 13.08
N GLN A 382 28.21 -20.90 12.68
CA GLN A 382 27.67 -20.31 11.46
C GLN A 382 26.96 -18.96 11.66
N TRP A 383 26.98 -18.44 12.90
CA TRP A 383 26.60 -17.06 13.19
C TRP A 383 27.90 -16.27 13.41
N ASP A 384 28.56 -15.88 12.32
CA ASP A 384 29.57 -14.83 12.40
C ASP A 384 28.87 -13.59 12.98
N GLU A 385 29.30 -13.17 14.17
CA GLU A 385 28.94 -11.86 14.73
C GLU A 385 29.30 -10.81 13.68
N MET A 386 28.28 -10.16 13.12
CA MET A 386 28.49 -9.04 12.21
C MET A 386 29.26 -7.98 12.97
N ASN A 387 30.46 -7.67 12.46
CA ASN A 387 31.37 -6.68 13.03
C ASN A 387 30.66 -5.31 13.05
N GLU A 388 30.19 -4.88 14.23
CA GLU A 388 29.39 -3.65 14.42
C GLU A 388 30.17 -2.35 14.12
N GLU A 389 31.47 -2.43 13.81
CA GLU A 389 32.33 -1.27 13.58
C GLU A 389 32.36 -0.78 12.12
N GLU A 390 31.80 -1.52 11.15
CA GLU A 390 31.82 -1.15 9.71
C GLU A 390 30.45 -0.99 9.03
N GLU A 391 29.32 -1.17 9.75
CA GLU A 391 28.01 -0.85 9.18
C GLU A 391 27.76 0.66 9.24
N GLU A 392 27.84 1.34 8.10
CA GLU A 392 27.15 2.63 7.93
C GLU A 392 25.71 2.47 8.42
N PRO A 393 25.15 3.42 9.19
CA PRO A 393 23.82 3.28 9.74
C PRO A 393 22.84 3.07 8.60
N GLN A 394 22.36 1.84 8.45
CA GLN A 394 21.30 1.52 7.50
C GLN A 394 20.11 2.39 7.91
N ASP A 395 19.79 3.49 7.17
CA ASP A 395 18.58 4.26 7.51
C ASP A 395 17.36 3.39 7.20
N ILE A 396 16.96 2.60 8.20
CA ILE A 396 15.71 1.87 8.31
C ILE A 396 14.58 2.90 8.30
N LEU A 397 13.48 2.62 7.60
CA LEU A 397 12.30 3.48 7.72
C LEU A 397 11.89 3.57 9.19
N GLY A 398 11.94 4.80 9.72
CA GLY A 398 11.38 5.12 11.02
C GLY A 398 9.87 5.03 10.97
N TRP A 399 9.29 4.32 11.94
CA TRP A 399 7.89 4.45 12.28
C TRP A 399 7.79 5.44 13.43
N ASP A 400 7.11 6.55 13.25
CA ASP A 400 6.83 7.47 14.35
C ASP A 400 5.35 7.39 14.74
N ALA A 401 5.08 7.46 16.04
CA ALA A 401 3.72 7.65 16.56
C ALA A 401 3.41 9.15 16.75
N SER A 402 4.35 10.02 16.38
CA SER A 402 4.29 11.45 16.65
C SER A 402 3.50 12.20 15.60
N GLY A 403 3.20 11.62 14.44
CA GLY A 403 2.37 12.19 13.37
C GLY A 403 2.80 13.57 12.89
N ARG A 404 4.06 13.96 13.15
CA ARG A 404 4.64 15.25 12.76
C ARG A 404 5.62 15.00 11.62
N PRO A 405 5.45 15.66 10.46
CA PRO A 405 6.29 15.42 9.30
C PRO A 405 7.78 15.77 9.51
N ASP A 406 8.10 16.62 10.49
CA ASP A 406 9.46 17.19 10.68
C ASP A 406 10.09 16.90 12.06
N ALA A 407 9.54 15.99 12.87
CA ALA A 407 10.05 15.72 14.21
C ALA A 407 11.05 14.54 14.21
N SER A 408 12.23 14.73 13.65
CA SER A 408 13.38 13.85 13.88
C SER A 408 14.09 14.21 15.18
N GLU A 409 13.50 13.83 16.32
CA GLU A 409 14.23 13.80 17.59
C GLU A 409 14.57 12.36 17.98
N GLY A 410 15.88 12.10 18.06
CA GLY A 410 16.47 11.10 18.94
C GLY A 410 16.31 9.64 18.51
N THR A 411 17.39 9.08 17.97
CA THR A 411 17.65 7.64 18.04
C THR A 411 17.40 7.16 19.48
N LEU A 412 16.47 6.22 19.68
CA LEU A 412 16.28 5.53 20.95
C LEU A 412 17.58 4.78 21.27
N ARG A 413 18.48 5.43 22.02
CA ARG A 413 19.47 4.73 22.84
C ARG A 413 18.75 4.34 24.11
N ASP A 414 18.82 3.06 24.47
CA ASP A 414 18.47 2.57 25.80
C ASP A 414 19.38 3.28 26.82
N GLU A 415 18.96 4.44 27.31
CA GLU A 415 19.49 5.00 28.55
C GLU A 415 18.76 4.29 29.71
N GLU A 416 19.47 3.35 30.34
CA GLU A 416 19.07 2.82 31.64
C GLU A 416 18.79 3.98 32.61
N PRO A 417 17.68 3.94 33.38
CA PRO A 417 17.38 5.00 34.33
C PRO A 417 18.37 4.98 35.50
N ASP A 418 19.21 6.00 35.55
CA ASP A 418 20.16 6.27 36.64
C ASP A 418 19.39 6.66 37.92
N PHE A 419 19.39 5.77 38.93
CA PHE A 419 18.74 6.02 40.22
C PHE A 419 19.58 6.99 41.07
N PRO A 420 19.02 8.10 41.59
CA PRO A 420 19.79 9.05 42.37
C PRO A 420 20.15 8.47 43.75
N LYS A 421 21.46 8.34 44.01
CA LYS A 421 22.02 8.03 45.34
C LYS A 421 21.74 9.16 46.33
N MET A 422 20.69 9.01 47.14
CA MET A 422 20.53 9.81 48.37
C MET A 422 21.44 9.26 49.47
N GLY A 423 22.50 10.00 49.80
CA GLY A 423 23.34 9.73 50.96
C GLY A 423 22.60 10.02 52.26
N GLY A 424 22.17 8.97 52.96
CA GLY A 424 21.56 9.05 54.30
C GLY A 424 21.96 7.86 55.17
N LYS A 425 22.86 8.08 56.13
CA LYS A 425 23.29 7.10 57.13
C LYS A 425 22.09 6.53 57.91
N ARG A 426 21.95 5.19 57.97
CA ARG A 426 21.49 4.45 59.16
C ARG A 426 21.75 2.93 59.07
N LYS A 427 21.91 2.36 60.26
CA LYS A 427 22.45 1.03 60.64
C LYS A 427 21.67 -0.18 60.09
N ARG A 428 22.44 -1.17 59.60
CA ARG A 428 22.48 -2.61 59.98
C ARG A 428 21.15 -3.34 60.20
N GLU A 429 20.84 -4.29 59.31
CA GLU A 429 20.63 -5.71 59.64
C GLU A 429 20.59 -6.57 58.36
N ALA A 430 21.28 -7.71 58.41
CA ALA A 430 21.42 -8.65 57.31
C ALA A 430 20.19 -9.58 57.25
N ARG A 431 19.57 -9.67 56.08
CA ARG A 431 18.79 -10.84 55.65
C ARG A 431 19.21 -11.16 54.23
N GLU A 432 19.78 -12.35 54.06
CA GLU A 432 20.09 -12.95 52.78
C GLU A 432 18.78 -13.26 52.06
N GLU A 433 18.49 -12.54 50.98
CA GLU A 433 17.47 -12.91 50.01
C GLU A 433 18.20 -13.23 48.70
N MET A 434 18.30 -14.52 48.42
CA MET A 434 19.04 -15.09 47.30
C MET A 434 18.21 -14.90 46.02
N GLY A 435 18.37 -13.76 45.34
CA GLY A 435 17.78 -13.52 44.02
C GLY A 435 18.60 -14.22 42.93
N ILE A 436 18.04 -15.24 42.29
CA ILE A 436 18.65 -15.93 41.15
C ILE A 436 18.35 -15.11 39.87
N PRO A 437 19.37 -14.67 39.09
CA PRO A 437 19.15 -13.93 37.86
C PRO A 437 18.63 -14.81 36.71
N PRO A 438 17.90 -14.24 35.74
CA PRO A 438 17.11 -15.00 34.77
C PRO A 438 17.98 -15.43 33.60
N THR A 439 18.75 -16.50 33.75
CA THR A 439 19.11 -17.50 32.72
C THR A 439 20.24 -18.37 33.25
N GLN A 440 19.92 -19.54 33.80
CA GLN A 440 20.94 -20.51 34.21
C GLN A 440 20.64 -21.89 33.60
N ARG A 441 21.69 -22.55 33.07
CA ARG A 441 21.59 -23.83 32.36
C ARG A 441 21.08 -24.93 33.32
N MET A 442 20.12 -25.74 32.87
CA MET A 442 19.43 -26.73 33.72
C MET A 442 20.33 -27.83 34.33
N SER A 443 21.56 -28.01 33.84
CA SER A 443 22.53 -28.93 34.44
C SER A 443 23.04 -28.47 35.82
N GLN A 444 22.81 -27.20 36.20
CA GLN A 444 23.25 -26.61 37.47
C GLN A 444 22.19 -26.67 38.58
N VAL A 445 20.98 -27.20 38.31
CA VAL A 445 19.83 -27.19 39.25
C VAL A 445 19.56 -28.56 39.91
N ARG A 446 20.32 -29.61 39.56
CA ARG A 446 20.12 -30.97 40.12
C ARG A 446 20.48 -31.15 41.61
N GLY A 447 20.85 -30.08 42.32
CA GLY A 447 21.14 -30.11 43.77
C GLY A 447 20.06 -29.52 44.68
N PHE A 448 18.97 -28.97 44.13
CA PHE A 448 17.98 -28.20 44.90
C PHE A 448 16.65 -28.93 45.17
N GLY A 449 16.58 -30.25 44.96
CA GLY A 449 15.46 -31.09 45.44
C GLY A 449 14.08 -30.72 44.90
N LEU A 450 14.01 -30.07 43.73
CA LEU A 450 12.76 -29.60 43.11
C LEU A 450 12.25 -30.53 41.99
N PHE A 451 12.97 -31.61 41.70
CA PHE A 451 12.53 -32.70 40.82
C PHE A 451 13.13 -34.01 41.33
N ASP A 452 12.41 -34.69 42.23
CA ASP A 452 12.47 -36.15 42.42
C ASP A 452 11.31 -36.79 41.65
#